data_AF-A0A925AKR2-F1
#
_entry.id   AF-A0A925AKR2-F1
#
_cell.length_a   1.000
_cell.length_b   1.000
_cell.length_c   1.000
_cell.angle_alpha   90.00
_cell.angle_beta   90.00
_cell.angle_gamma   90.00
#
_symmetry.space_group_name_H-M   'P 1'
#
loop_
_entity.id
_entity.type
_entity.pdbx_description
1 polymer ?
#
loop_
_entity_poly.entity_id
_entity_poly.type
_entity_poly.pdbx_seq_one_letter_code
_entity_poly.pdbx_strand_id
1 'polypeptide(L)'
;MKIKKFPVSTWPFRSPCPWSDKEGNLILFANGCEIYNIGGSVLNNGNHITPDNWVYDGYCPDYYPFAGSWLFLPDPASDSLFYLFGLGHRESTGAGIYGWGLYASHLSGQEVFEKNTLICADSLFRSHLTACRHANGRDWWLVLNKVKTNSYYKYLLDPFGIHFMNLQDIGMPTSWEGSATGQCAFSPSGETFIHYDNVSDMYVYDFDRCSGELSNFRPISIEHNEDTGNSLGGMAISPNSRFVYTFGYLYSYQVDLQASNLQASVTQVAYWDSTYVNNVWPTVFGKAALAPNGKIYAAIPGSNTYLHVIHNPNAKGDSCQFEQHGLFLPYSWNVNDIVNFPNFRLGKKLGSACDTVYTGVKETSVGMDIQVFPNPAFSHVNISLLAPAQGQWSLTDVSGKRVQAGTWEGLSLQIEVESLPSGLYFFQLRRKNGSVYAGKVAVQRKQ
;
A
#
# COMPACT_ATOMS: atom_id res chain seq x y z
N MET A 1 9.56 15.46 -22.39
CA MET A 1 9.45 15.65 -20.92
C MET A 1 10.85 15.96 -20.40
N LYS A 2 11.08 17.02 -19.63
CA LYS A 2 12.39 17.26 -18.98
C LYS A 2 12.37 16.58 -17.61
N ILE A 3 13.15 15.52 -17.44
CA ILE A 3 13.31 14.84 -16.14
C ILE A 3 14.17 15.72 -15.25
N LYS A 4 13.64 16.13 -14.09
CA LYS A 4 14.44 16.80 -13.07
C LYS A 4 15.33 15.78 -12.38
N LYS A 5 16.57 16.17 -12.04
CA LYS A 5 17.43 15.33 -11.20
C LYS A 5 16.76 15.13 -9.84
N PHE A 6 16.89 13.92 -9.30
CA PHE A 6 16.46 13.64 -7.93
C PHE A 6 17.29 14.49 -6.96
N PRO A 7 16.70 15.03 -5.88
CA PRO A 7 17.35 16.06 -5.06
C PRO A 7 18.53 15.56 -4.21
N VAL A 8 18.72 14.24 -4.10
CA VAL A 8 19.73 13.63 -3.24
C VAL A 8 20.70 12.77 -4.05
N SER A 9 21.99 12.81 -3.69
CA SER A 9 23.09 12.11 -4.38
C SER A 9 23.57 10.84 -3.69
N THR A 10 23.01 10.47 -2.53
CA THR A 10 23.35 9.25 -1.78
C THR A 10 22.44 8.09 -2.21
N TRP A 11 23.04 6.96 -2.53
CA TRP A 11 22.37 5.79 -3.12
C TRP A 11 22.77 4.56 -2.32
N PRO A 12 21.79 3.73 -1.92
CA PRO A 12 21.57 2.56 -2.78
C PRO A 12 20.16 1.94 -2.70
N PHE A 13 19.32 2.15 -3.72
CA PHE A 13 17.90 1.77 -3.60
C PHE A 13 17.50 0.72 -4.63
N ARG A 14 17.18 -0.49 -4.14
CA ARG A 14 16.04 -1.26 -4.66
C ARG A 14 14.84 -0.92 -3.76
N SER A 15 13.64 -0.89 -4.31
CA SER A 15 12.38 -0.42 -3.71
C SER A 15 12.35 1.06 -3.28
N PRO A 16 12.55 2.04 -4.18
CA PRO A 16 12.30 3.42 -3.83
C PRO A 16 10.82 3.63 -3.51
N CYS A 17 10.55 4.18 -2.32
CA CYS A 17 9.21 4.52 -1.86
C CYS A 17 9.15 6.02 -1.55
N PRO A 18 8.92 6.90 -2.54
CA PRO A 18 8.78 8.33 -2.34
C PRO A 18 7.36 8.72 -1.93
N TRP A 19 7.24 9.86 -1.23
CA TRP A 19 5.98 10.49 -0.89
C TRP A 19 5.99 11.96 -1.32
N SER A 20 4.89 12.42 -1.95
CA SER A 20 4.75 13.78 -2.46
C SER A 20 3.48 14.46 -1.92
N ASP A 21 3.48 15.78 -1.86
CA ASP A 21 2.30 16.58 -1.53
C ASP A 21 1.24 16.55 -2.66
N LYS A 22 0.12 17.24 -2.43
CA LYS A 22 -1.02 17.31 -3.38
C LYS A 22 -0.62 18.04 -4.68
N GLU A 23 0.39 18.90 -4.62
CA GLU A 23 0.97 19.64 -5.74
C GLU A 23 2.04 18.85 -6.52
N GLY A 24 2.45 17.68 -6.01
CA GLY A 24 3.43 16.78 -6.62
C GLY A 24 4.88 17.10 -6.27
N ASN A 25 5.15 17.89 -5.23
CA ASN A 25 6.48 18.09 -4.69
C ASN A 25 6.84 16.92 -3.77
N LEU A 26 8.02 16.34 -3.97
CA LEU A 26 8.56 15.31 -3.08
C LEU A 26 8.72 15.89 -1.65
N ILE A 27 8.29 15.15 -0.63
CA ILE A 27 8.42 15.51 0.79
C ILE A 27 9.48 14.64 1.46
N LEU A 28 9.41 13.34 1.24
CA LEU A 28 10.27 12.33 1.85
C LEU A 28 10.35 11.10 0.95
N PHE A 29 11.29 10.21 1.24
CA PHE A 29 11.37 8.92 0.57
C PHE A 29 12.05 7.89 1.47
N ALA A 30 11.64 6.64 1.32
CA ALA A 30 12.26 5.49 1.96
C ALA A 30 12.96 4.61 0.93
N ASN A 31 13.96 3.87 1.39
CA ASN A 31 14.71 2.92 0.56
C ASN A 31 14.73 1.48 1.09
N GLY A 32 13.92 1.20 2.11
CA GLY A 32 13.92 -0.06 2.81
C GLY A 32 14.93 -0.19 3.95
N CYS A 33 15.85 0.76 4.12
CA CYS A 33 16.82 0.80 5.22
C CYS A 33 16.59 1.99 6.14
N GLU A 34 16.34 3.15 5.54
CA GLU A 34 16.16 4.44 6.17
C GLU A 34 15.04 5.24 5.46
N ILE A 35 14.56 6.28 6.13
CA ILE A 35 13.63 7.29 5.61
C ILE A 35 14.35 8.63 5.61
N TYR A 36 14.35 9.31 4.47
CA TYR A 36 15.05 10.57 4.27
C TYR A 36 14.07 11.70 4.00
N ASN A 37 14.44 12.89 4.42
CA ASN A 37 13.85 14.12 3.90
C ASN A 37 14.40 14.45 2.50
N ILE A 38 13.84 15.48 1.85
CA ILE A 38 14.31 15.91 0.51
C ILE A 38 15.75 16.42 0.47
N GLY A 39 16.34 16.79 1.60
CA GLY A 39 17.75 17.19 1.71
C GLY A 39 18.71 16.01 1.79
N GLY A 40 18.19 14.77 1.85
CA GLY A 40 18.99 13.56 1.96
C GLY A 40 19.45 13.23 3.38
N SER A 41 18.98 13.97 4.38
CA SER A 41 19.22 13.60 5.78
C SER A 41 18.17 12.60 6.24
N VAL A 42 18.60 11.62 7.03
CA VAL A 42 17.70 10.66 7.67
C VAL A 42 16.74 11.43 8.58
N LEU A 43 15.46 11.07 8.51
CA LEU A 43 14.39 11.61 9.34
C LEU A 43 14.63 11.28 10.82
N ASN A 44 14.07 12.04 11.76
CA ASN A 44 14.17 11.67 13.18
C ASN A 44 13.57 10.27 13.39
N ASN A 45 14.35 9.37 14.03
CA ASN A 45 14.02 7.96 14.19
C ASN A 45 13.77 7.17 12.88
N GLY A 46 14.14 7.76 11.73
CA GLY A 46 13.96 7.20 10.39
C GLY A 46 15.04 6.21 9.96
N ASN A 47 16.03 5.92 10.80
CA ASN A 47 17.03 4.89 10.56
C ASN A 47 16.49 3.49 10.94
N HIS A 48 17.07 2.44 10.35
CA HIS A 48 16.78 1.05 10.71
C HIS A 48 15.27 0.70 10.59
N ILE A 49 14.69 0.95 9.41
CA ILE A 49 13.27 0.71 9.14
C ILE A 49 12.98 -0.69 8.56
N THR A 50 14.00 -1.47 8.22
CA THR A 50 13.84 -2.92 8.05
C THR A 50 13.83 -3.58 9.42
N PRO A 51 12.94 -4.56 9.69
CA PRO A 51 12.79 -5.14 11.02
C PRO A 51 13.89 -6.13 11.43
N ASP A 52 14.69 -6.62 10.49
CA ASP A 52 15.69 -7.66 10.71
C ASP A 52 17.11 -7.12 10.56
N ASN A 53 17.93 -7.33 11.62
CA ASN A 53 19.33 -6.95 11.66
C ASN A 53 20.15 -7.66 10.59
N TRP A 54 19.85 -8.91 10.23
CA TRP A 54 20.59 -9.59 9.16
C TRP A 54 20.43 -8.87 7.83
N VAL A 55 19.21 -8.40 7.53
CA VAL A 55 18.97 -7.57 6.35
C VAL A 55 19.65 -6.21 6.50
N TYR A 56 19.51 -5.56 7.66
CA TYR A 56 20.06 -4.24 7.87
C TYR A 56 21.59 -4.24 7.77
N ASP A 57 22.27 -5.03 8.59
CA ASP A 57 23.73 -5.07 8.68
C ASP A 57 24.37 -5.67 7.42
N GLY A 58 23.71 -6.67 6.81
CA GLY A 58 24.25 -7.40 5.67
C GLY A 58 24.06 -6.71 4.32
N TYR A 59 23.05 -5.84 4.18
CA TYR A 59 22.69 -5.25 2.89
C TYR A 59 22.61 -3.73 2.92
N CYS A 60 22.07 -3.11 3.97
CA CYS A 60 21.89 -1.65 3.99
C CYS A 60 23.17 -0.79 3.89
N PRO A 61 24.39 -1.27 4.20
CA PRO A 61 25.61 -0.54 3.85
C PRO A 61 25.77 -0.33 2.33
N ASP A 62 25.27 -1.25 1.51
CA ASP A 62 25.51 -1.28 0.06
C ASP A 62 24.26 -1.13 -0.80
N TYR A 63 23.13 -1.76 -0.47
CA TYR A 63 21.82 -1.69 -1.14
C TYR A 63 20.74 -2.49 -0.40
N TYR A 64 19.47 -2.08 -0.48
CA TYR A 64 18.36 -2.95 -0.06
C TYR A 64 18.03 -3.97 -1.15
N PRO A 65 17.89 -5.29 -0.88
CA PRO A 65 17.86 -6.29 -1.95
C PRO A 65 16.44 -6.71 -2.39
N PHE A 66 15.37 -6.26 -1.73
CA PHE A 66 14.01 -6.72 -2.02
C PHE A 66 13.21 -5.65 -2.78
N ALA A 67 12.69 -6.01 -3.95
CA ALA A 67 11.95 -5.11 -4.85
C ALA A 67 10.44 -5.18 -4.58
N GLY A 68 9.72 -4.07 -4.76
CA GLY A 68 8.26 -4.01 -4.57
C GLY A 68 7.77 -4.45 -3.17
N SER A 69 8.60 -4.26 -2.14
CA SER A 69 8.29 -4.69 -0.76
C SER A 69 7.86 -3.54 0.16
N TRP A 70 7.91 -2.30 -0.31
CA TRP A 70 7.59 -1.10 0.47
C TRP A 70 6.43 -0.32 -0.14
N LEU A 71 5.62 0.28 0.72
CA LEU A 71 4.46 1.05 0.32
C LEU A 71 4.13 2.13 1.36
N PHE A 72 4.05 3.39 0.92
CA PHE A 72 3.46 4.46 1.71
C PHE A 72 1.94 4.53 1.49
N LEU A 73 1.19 4.69 2.58
CA LEU A 73 -0.24 5.02 2.58
C LEU A 73 -0.50 6.19 3.54
N PRO A 74 -1.45 7.08 3.24
CA PRO A 74 -1.85 8.12 4.18
C PRO A 74 -2.57 7.48 5.36
N ASP A 75 -2.41 8.06 6.54
CA ASP A 75 -3.28 7.75 7.69
C ASP A 75 -4.70 8.22 7.36
N PRO A 76 -5.71 7.33 7.30
CA PRO A 76 -7.09 7.74 7.06
C PRO A 76 -7.67 8.69 8.13
N ALA A 77 -7.05 8.79 9.30
CA ALA A 77 -7.42 9.70 10.37
C ALA A 77 -6.75 11.09 10.29
N SER A 78 -5.70 11.25 9.48
CA SER A 78 -4.87 12.47 9.48
C SER A 78 -4.20 12.76 8.15
N ASP A 79 -4.42 13.97 7.62
CA ASP A 79 -3.79 14.47 6.39
C ASP A 79 -2.27 14.72 6.52
N SER A 80 -1.74 14.70 7.75
CA SER A 80 -0.32 15.01 8.05
C SER A 80 0.50 13.77 8.42
N LEU A 81 -0.13 12.60 8.53
CA LEU A 81 0.49 11.36 8.97
C LEU A 81 0.39 10.29 7.89
N PHE A 82 1.37 9.39 7.89
CA PHE A 82 1.50 8.34 6.89
C PHE A 82 1.92 7.04 7.57
N TYR A 83 1.53 5.93 6.99
CA TYR A 83 2.06 4.61 7.29
C TYR A 83 3.06 4.20 6.21
N LEU A 84 4.21 3.68 6.62
CA LEU A 84 5.11 2.92 5.79
C LEU A 84 4.89 1.43 6.06
N PHE A 85 4.36 0.71 5.08
CA PHE A 85 4.25 -0.74 5.11
C PHE A 85 5.47 -1.37 4.44
N GLY A 86 5.97 -2.45 5.05
CA GLY A 86 7.11 -3.21 4.56
C GLY A 86 6.86 -4.70 4.67
N LEU A 87 7.14 -5.44 3.60
CA LEU A 87 7.37 -6.88 3.68
C LEU A 87 8.80 -7.08 4.17
N GLY A 88 8.93 -7.53 5.42
CA GLY A 88 10.21 -7.67 6.11
C GLY A 88 10.54 -9.13 6.40
N HIS A 89 11.82 -9.47 6.29
CA HIS A 89 12.32 -10.78 6.68
C HIS A 89 12.10 -10.99 8.18
N ARG A 90 11.79 -12.24 8.57
CA ARG A 90 11.59 -12.64 9.96
C ARG A 90 12.62 -13.70 10.32
N GLU A 91 13.31 -13.50 11.45
CA GLU A 91 14.18 -14.52 12.01
C GLU A 91 13.39 -15.81 12.31
N SER A 92 14.01 -16.94 11.98
CA SER A 92 13.45 -18.28 12.11
C SER A 92 13.17 -18.64 13.57
N THR A 93 11.99 -19.17 13.87
CA THR A 93 11.61 -19.66 15.22
C THR A 93 12.22 -21.04 15.55
N GLY A 94 13.38 -21.39 14.98
CA GLY A 94 14.11 -22.63 15.27
C GLY A 94 13.79 -23.82 14.35
N ALA A 95 12.88 -23.69 13.38
CA ALA A 95 12.53 -24.75 12.41
C ALA A 95 13.19 -24.58 11.03
N GLY A 96 14.07 -23.59 10.85
CA GLY A 96 14.71 -23.28 9.56
C GLY A 96 13.77 -22.66 8.52
N ILE A 97 12.58 -22.21 8.93
CA ILE A 97 11.62 -21.53 8.05
C ILE A 97 11.90 -20.03 8.13
N TYR A 98 12.51 -19.50 7.07
CA TYR A 98 12.65 -18.06 6.84
C TYR A 98 11.34 -17.54 6.24
N GLY A 99 10.62 -16.72 7.00
CA GLY A 99 9.31 -16.17 6.61
C GLY A 99 9.37 -14.66 6.38
N TRP A 100 8.39 -14.13 5.66
CA TRP A 100 8.20 -12.69 5.51
C TRP A 100 6.94 -12.26 6.24
N GLY A 101 7.04 -11.17 7.00
CA GLY A 101 5.90 -10.55 7.67
C GLY A 101 5.55 -9.21 7.06
N LEU A 102 4.32 -8.77 7.32
CA LEU A 102 3.92 -7.39 7.08
C LEU A 102 4.25 -6.59 8.33
N TYR A 103 4.99 -5.50 8.14
CA TYR A 103 5.35 -4.53 9.17
C TYR A 103 4.79 -3.17 8.81
N ALA A 104 4.47 -2.37 9.84
CA ALA A 104 4.04 -1.00 9.69
C ALA A 104 4.88 -0.07 10.57
N SER A 105 5.25 1.08 10.01
CA SER A 105 5.82 2.20 10.74
C SER A 105 4.90 3.41 10.56
N HIS A 106 4.61 4.15 11.62
CA HIS A 106 3.72 5.32 11.62
C HIS A 106 4.55 6.59 11.84
N LEU A 107 4.38 7.58 10.95
CA LEU A 107 5.29 8.70 10.84
C LEU A 107 4.60 9.98 10.36
N SER A 108 5.25 11.11 10.63
CA SER A 108 4.97 12.40 10.01
C SER A 108 6.03 12.72 8.95
N GLY A 109 5.94 13.91 8.35
CA GLY A 109 7.01 14.45 7.50
C GLY A 109 8.32 14.79 8.22
N GLN A 110 8.41 14.59 9.54
CA GLN A 110 9.58 15.00 10.36
C GLN A 110 10.13 13.90 11.26
N GLU A 111 9.32 12.92 11.65
CA GLU A 111 9.69 11.90 12.63
C GLU A 111 8.89 10.61 12.44
N VAL A 112 9.52 9.47 12.74
CA VAL A 112 8.88 8.15 12.89
C VAL A 112 8.50 7.92 14.35
N PHE A 113 7.20 7.80 14.65
CA PHE A 113 6.67 7.64 16.01
C PHE A 113 6.64 6.17 16.44
N GLU A 114 6.18 5.30 15.54
CA GLU A 114 6.14 3.86 15.74
C GLU A 114 6.87 3.20 14.57
N LYS A 115 7.73 2.24 14.87
CA LYS A 115 8.62 1.63 13.89
C LYS A 115 8.56 0.12 13.96
N ASN A 116 8.45 -0.52 12.80
CA ASN A 116 8.54 -1.97 12.63
C ASN A 116 7.52 -2.74 13.49
N THR A 117 6.30 -2.22 13.63
CA THR A 117 5.19 -2.93 14.27
C THR A 117 4.78 -4.11 13.41
N LEU A 118 4.92 -5.34 13.93
CA LEU A 118 4.54 -6.56 13.22
C LEU A 118 3.02 -6.68 13.11
N ILE A 119 2.50 -6.68 11.89
CA ILE A 119 1.05 -6.77 11.58
C ILE A 119 0.64 -8.19 11.19
N CYS A 120 1.46 -8.86 10.39
CA CYS A 120 1.21 -10.23 9.93
C CYS A 120 2.43 -11.11 10.18
N ALA A 121 2.25 -12.13 11.01
CA ALA A 121 3.30 -13.02 11.46
C ALA A 121 3.24 -14.41 10.77
N ASP A 122 3.25 -14.45 9.45
CA ASP A 122 3.16 -15.71 8.66
C ASP A 122 4.28 -15.81 7.60
N SER A 123 4.13 -16.66 6.58
CA SER A 123 5.02 -16.82 5.42
C SER A 123 4.46 -16.08 4.21
N LEU A 124 4.56 -14.75 4.23
CA LEU A 124 4.15 -13.91 3.10
C LEU A 124 5.16 -13.96 1.95
N PHE A 125 4.74 -13.47 0.79
CA PHE A 125 5.66 -13.11 -0.28
C PHE A 125 6.64 -12.02 0.18
N ARG A 126 7.80 -11.94 -0.49
CA ARG A 126 8.81 -10.90 -0.24
C ARG A 126 8.72 -9.70 -1.20
N SER A 127 7.74 -9.72 -2.10
CA SER A 127 7.42 -8.67 -3.08
C SER A 127 5.89 -8.55 -3.23
N HIS A 128 5.43 -7.90 -4.30
CA HIS A 128 4.00 -7.77 -4.67
C HIS A 128 3.15 -6.97 -3.67
N LEU A 129 3.76 -6.23 -2.74
CA LEU A 129 3.00 -5.37 -1.84
C LEU A 129 2.26 -4.33 -2.68
N THR A 130 0.96 -4.22 -2.51
CA THR A 130 0.15 -3.20 -3.19
C THR A 130 -1.12 -2.94 -2.38
N ALA A 131 -1.85 -1.88 -2.74
CA ALA A 131 -3.08 -1.50 -2.06
C ALA A 131 -4.14 -0.98 -3.01
N CYS A 132 -5.40 -1.13 -2.62
CA CYS A 132 -6.56 -0.57 -3.32
C CYS A 132 -7.34 0.35 -2.39
N ARG A 133 -7.80 1.49 -2.90
CA ARG A 133 -8.73 2.34 -2.14
C ARG A 133 -10.03 1.57 -1.92
N HIS A 134 -10.47 1.51 -0.66
CA HIS A 134 -11.78 1.00 -0.28
C HIS A 134 -12.90 1.78 -1.02
N ALA A 135 -14.07 1.16 -1.16
CA ALA A 135 -15.21 1.75 -1.85
C ALA A 135 -15.71 3.07 -1.22
N ASN A 136 -15.39 3.35 0.04
CA ASN A 136 -15.74 4.62 0.69
C ASN A 136 -14.82 5.79 0.30
N GLY A 137 -13.75 5.54 -0.46
CA GLY A 137 -12.84 6.58 -0.97
C GLY A 137 -11.79 7.09 0.02
N ARG A 138 -11.77 6.60 1.27
CA ARG A 138 -10.83 7.04 2.32
C ARG A 138 -9.88 5.91 2.72
N ASP A 139 -10.44 4.76 3.04
CA ASP A 139 -9.72 3.63 3.64
C ASP A 139 -8.97 2.82 2.57
N TRP A 140 -8.08 1.92 3.00
CA TRP A 140 -7.21 1.17 2.09
C TRP A 140 -7.19 -0.33 2.37
N TRP A 141 -7.39 -1.11 1.33
CA TRP A 141 -7.15 -2.55 1.34
C TRP A 141 -5.68 -2.84 1.07
N LEU A 142 -5.10 -3.74 1.86
CA LEU A 142 -3.86 -4.45 1.53
C LEU A 142 -4.19 -5.93 1.33
N VAL A 143 -3.76 -6.49 0.21
CA VAL A 143 -3.94 -7.91 -0.13
C VAL A 143 -2.57 -8.55 -0.28
N LEU A 144 -2.30 -9.59 0.52
CA LEU A 144 -0.97 -10.19 0.64
C LEU A 144 -1.01 -11.68 0.31
N ASN A 145 -0.08 -12.13 -0.52
CA ASN A 145 0.06 -13.53 -0.90
C ASN A 145 0.74 -14.34 0.21
N LYS A 146 0.18 -15.51 0.53
CA LYS A 146 0.85 -16.52 1.37
C LYS A 146 1.59 -17.54 0.51
N VAL A 147 2.89 -17.71 0.76
CA VAL A 147 3.77 -18.58 -0.03
C VAL A 147 3.34 -20.05 0.05
N LYS A 148 3.43 -20.77 -1.08
CA LYS A 148 3.07 -22.20 -1.21
C LYS A 148 1.60 -22.53 -0.93
N THR A 149 0.74 -21.52 -1.02
CA THR A 149 -0.71 -21.66 -0.85
C THR A 149 -1.45 -20.84 -1.91
N ASN A 150 -2.77 -21.00 -1.96
CA ASN A 150 -3.69 -20.15 -2.72
C ASN A 150 -4.42 -19.16 -1.79
N SER A 151 -3.80 -18.82 -0.66
CA SER A 151 -4.40 -18.00 0.38
C SER A 151 -3.93 -16.54 0.29
N TYR A 152 -4.88 -15.61 0.44
CA TYR A 152 -4.65 -14.18 0.43
C TYR A 152 -5.09 -13.56 1.75
N TYR A 153 -4.16 -12.93 2.48
CA TYR A 153 -4.50 -12.11 3.64
C TYR A 153 -5.09 -10.79 3.18
N LYS A 154 -6.15 -10.34 3.86
CA LYS A 154 -6.77 -9.04 3.61
C LYS A 154 -6.76 -8.21 4.87
N TYR A 155 -6.15 -7.04 4.74
CA TYR A 155 -6.12 -6.04 5.79
C TYR A 155 -6.80 -4.76 5.32
N LEU A 156 -7.52 -4.10 6.22
CA LEU A 156 -8.12 -2.80 5.98
C LEU A 156 -7.46 -1.78 6.89
N LEU A 157 -6.86 -0.75 6.29
CA LEU A 157 -6.39 0.44 6.99
C LEU A 157 -7.52 1.49 6.98
N ASP A 158 -8.03 1.80 8.16
CA ASP A 158 -9.07 2.79 8.40
C ASP A 158 -8.61 3.83 9.46
N PRO A 159 -9.45 4.81 9.87
CA PRO A 159 -9.04 5.84 10.84
C PRO A 159 -8.73 5.31 12.25
N PHE A 160 -9.00 4.04 12.54
CA PHE A 160 -8.69 3.39 13.81
C PHE A 160 -7.42 2.53 13.74
N GLY A 161 -6.79 2.44 12.57
CA GLY A 161 -5.57 1.68 12.32
C GLY A 161 -5.77 0.57 11.30
N ILE A 162 -4.84 -0.38 11.28
CA ILE A 162 -4.87 -1.53 10.38
C ILE A 162 -5.55 -2.75 11.06
N HIS A 163 -6.52 -3.35 10.37
CA HIS A 163 -7.31 -4.48 10.86
C HIS A 163 -7.16 -5.69 9.97
N PHE A 164 -6.99 -6.86 10.56
CA PHE A 164 -7.13 -8.13 9.83
C PHE A 164 -8.61 -8.39 9.55
N MET A 165 -8.95 -8.57 8.28
CA MET A 165 -10.35 -8.77 7.86
C MET A 165 -10.66 -10.24 7.60
N ASN A 166 -9.87 -10.88 6.73
CA ASN A 166 -9.96 -12.32 6.50
C ASN A 166 -8.69 -12.87 5.82
N LEU A 167 -8.60 -14.20 5.85
CA LEU A 167 -7.74 -15.00 4.98
C LEU A 167 -8.66 -15.72 4.00
N GLN A 168 -8.46 -15.52 2.70
CA GLN A 168 -9.30 -16.12 1.67
C GLN A 168 -8.50 -17.10 0.82
N ASP A 169 -8.99 -18.33 0.70
CA ASP A 169 -8.45 -19.33 -0.21
C ASP A 169 -9.19 -19.26 -1.55
N ILE A 170 -8.46 -18.96 -2.63
CA ILE A 170 -9.04 -18.91 -3.97
C ILE A 170 -7.97 -19.12 -5.04
N GLY A 171 -8.32 -19.84 -6.10
CA GLY A 171 -7.43 -20.09 -7.22
C GLY A 171 -6.38 -21.16 -6.93
N MET A 172 -5.24 -21.05 -7.60
CA MET A 172 -4.17 -22.05 -7.59
C MET A 172 -3.05 -21.69 -6.61
N PRO A 173 -2.36 -22.68 -6.03
CA PRO A 173 -1.28 -22.44 -5.10
C PRO A 173 -0.07 -21.79 -5.80
N THR A 174 0.61 -20.94 -5.05
CA THR A 174 1.83 -20.25 -5.48
C THR A 174 3.10 -21.06 -5.16
N SER A 175 4.26 -20.61 -5.63
CA SER A 175 5.57 -21.22 -5.35
C SER A 175 6.47 -20.33 -4.50
N TRP A 176 7.60 -20.86 -4.02
CA TRP A 176 8.61 -20.03 -3.35
C TRP A 176 9.36 -19.17 -4.37
N GLU A 177 9.60 -19.73 -5.55
CA GLU A 177 10.31 -19.15 -6.67
C GLU A 177 9.56 -17.92 -7.21
N GLY A 178 8.23 -18.02 -7.36
CA GLY A 178 7.36 -16.91 -7.78
C GLY A 178 7.21 -15.80 -6.75
N SER A 179 7.51 -16.07 -5.47
CA SER A 179 7.33 -15.09 -4.37
C SER A 179 8.22 -13.84 -4.46
N ALA A 180 9.14 -13.84 -5.43
CA ALA A 180 10.16 -12.83 -5.65
C ALA A 180 10.13 -12.18 -7.03
N THR A 181 9.22 -12.60 -7.91
CA THR A 181 9.21 -12.26 -9.33
C THR A 181 7.83 -11.78 -9.78
N GLY A 182 7.77 -10.84 -10.71
CA GLY A 182 6.53 -10.21 -11.15
C GLY A 182 6.01 -9.15 -10.18
N GLN A 183 4.71 -8.90 -10.26
CA GLN A 183 4.01 -7.85 -9.53
C GLN A 183 2.54 -8.24 -9.30
N CYS A 184 1.96 -7.73 -8.22
CA CYS A 184 0.51 -7.64 -8.08
C CYS A 184 0.06 -6.21 -8.41
N ALA A 185 -1.14 -6.08 -8.95
CA ALA A 185 -1.76 -4.79 -9.21
C ALA A 185 -3.27 -4.87 -9.09
N PHE A 186 -3.86 -3.77 -8.63
CA PHE A 186 -5.28 -3.50 -8.82
C PHE A 186 -5.48 -2.72 -10.11
N SER A 187 -6.57 -2.97 -10.83
CA SER A 187 -6.95 -2.15 -11.98
C SER A 187 -7.20 -0.70 -11.57
N PRO A 188 -7.07 0.29 -12.47
CA PRO A 188 -7.40 1.68 -12.15
C PRO A 188 -8.83 1.89 -11.63
N SER A 189 -9.80 1.06 -12.02
CA SER A 189 -11.15 1.05 -11.44
C SER A 189 -11.21 0.46 -10.03
N GLY A 190 -10.20 -0.31 -9.65
CA GLY A 190 -10.10 -1.08 -8.42
C GLY A 190 -11.03 -2.28 -8.37
N GLU A 191 -11.55 -2.74 -9.51
CA GLU A 191 -12.50 -3.86 -9.57
C GLU A 191 -11.86 -5.17 -10.00
N THR A 192 -10.55 -5.15 -10.28
CA THR A 192 -9.78 -6.32 -10.67
C THR A 192 -8.50 -6.34 -9.85
N PHE A 193 -8.17 -7.51 -9.31
CA PHE A 193 -6.86 -7.79 -8.74
C PHE A 193 -6.15 -8.79 -9.63
N ILE A 194 -4.89 -8.53 -9.94
CA ILE A 194 -4.05 -9.42 -10.74
C ILE A 194 -2.79 -9.74 -9.95
N HIS A 195 -2.47 -11.03 -9.91
CA HIS A 195 -1.18 -11.55 -9.49
C HIS A 195 -0.47 -12.07 -10.73
N TYR A 196 0.75 -11.63 -10.97
CA TYR A 196 1.63 -12.21 -11.98
C TYR A 196 3.02 -12.47 -11.41
N ASP A 197 3.56 -13.63 -11.78
CA ASP A 197 4.93 -14.04 -11.51
C ASP A 197 5.47 -14.90 -12.67
N ASN A 198 6.77 -15.18 -12.68
CA ASN A 198 7.41 -15.90 -13.79
C ASN A 198 7.28 -17.44 -13.73
N VAL A 199 6.58 -17.97 -12.71
CA VAL A 199 6.37 -19.41 -12.48
C VAL A 199 4.90 -19.78 -12.65
N SER A 200 4.00 -19.00 -12.05
CA SER A 200 2.55 -19.24 -12.05
C SER A 200 1.81 -18.52 -13.17
N ASP A 201 2.54 -17.78 -14.03
CA ASP A 201 1.99 -16.85 -15.01
C ASP A 201 1.07 -15.81 -14.38
N MET A 202 -0.16 -15.63 -14.90
CA MET A 202 -1.07 -14.56 -14.48
C MET A 202 -2.39 -15.11 -13.94
N TYR A 203 -2.77 -14.64 -12.75
CA TYR A 203 -4.03 -14.92 -12.10
C TYR A 203 -4.87 -13.64 -11.98
N VAL A 204 -6.05 -13.65 -12.59
CA VAL A 204 -6.98 -12.50 -12.61
C VAL A 204 -8.20 -12.80 -11.74
N TYR A 205 -8.54 -11.86 -10.86
CA TYR A 205 -9.68 -11.94 -9.96
C TYR A 205 -10.55 -10.68 -10.09
N ASP A 206 -11.85 -10.84 -9.97
CA ASP A 206 -12.74 -9.71 -9.66
C ASP A 206 -12.53 -9.33 -8.19
N PHE A 207 -12.44 -8.04 -7.90
CA PHE A 207 -12.22 -7.52 -6.54
C PHE A 207 -13.37 -6.61 -6.11
N ASP A 208 -14.06 -6.98 -5.04
CA ASP A 208 -15.07 -6.13 -4.42
C ASP A 208 -14.43 -5.17 -3.42
N ARG A 209 -14.32 -3.91 -3.81
CA ARG A 209 -13.76 -2.83 -2.97
C ARG A 209 -14.52 -2.58 -1.66
N CYS A 210 -15.75 -3.05 -1.54
CA CYS A 210 -16.57 -2.93 -0.34
C CYS A 210 -16.19 -3.98 0.71
N SER A 211 -16.14 -5.24 0.31
CA SER A 211 -15.91 -6.37 1.21
C SER A 211 -14.45 -6.82 1.25
N GLY A 212 -13.65 -6.41 0.27
CA GLY A 212 -12.33 -6.96 0.00
C GLY A 212 -12.39 -8.33 -0.69
N GLU A 213 -13.54 -8.83 -1.14
CA GLU A 213 -13.64 -10.19 -1.66
C GLU A 213 -12.98 -10.35 -3.04
N LEU A 214 -12.15 -11.39 -3.18
CA LEU A 214 -11.66 -11.85 -4.48
C LEU A 214 -12.63 -12.90 -5.02
N SER A 215 -12.98 -12.83 -6.29
CA SER A 215 -13.86 -13.81 -6.92
C SER A 215 -13.51 -14.02 -8.38
N ASN A 216 -14.17 -14.98 -9.03
CA ASN A 216 -14.02 -15.22 -10.47
C ASN A 216 -12.56 -15.43 -10.92
N PHE A 217 -11.89 -16.39 -10.28
CA PHE A 217 -10.51 -16.76 -10.60
C PHE A 217 -10.37 -17.19 -12.06
N ARG A 218 -9.47 -16.53 -12.80
CA ARG A 218 -9.16 -16.81 -14.21
C ARG A 218 -7.63 -16.88 -14.38
N PRO A 219 -7.04 -18.08 -14.50
CA PRO A 219 -5.63 -18.25 -14.82
C PRO A 219 -5.38 -18.04 -16.31
N ILE A 220 -4.25 -17.44 -16.65
CA ILE A 220 -3.83 -17.14 -18.02
C ILE A 220 -2.35 -17.50 -18.13
N SER A 221 -2.05 -18.38 -19.08
CA SER A 221 -0.69 -18.73 -19.42
C SER A 221 -0.06 -17.68 -20.32
N ILE A 222 1.16 -17.27 -19.99
CA ILE A 222 1.93 -16.29 -20.75
C ILE A 222 3.05 -17.05 -21.46
N GLU A 223 3.04 -17.03 -22.79
CA GLU A 223 4.03 -17.73 -23.60
C GLU A 223 5.45 -17.21 -23.31
N HIS A 224 6.43 -18.11 -23.24
CA HIS A 224 7.83 -17.77 -22.97
C HIS A 224 8.09 -17.02 -21.65
N ASN A 225 7.20 -17.14 -20.67
CA ASN A 225 7.39 -16.53 -19.35
C ASN A 225 8.58 -17.15 -18.59
N GLU A 226 8.80 -18.46 -18.78
CA GLU A 226 9.84 -19.27 -18.12
C GLU A 226 11.23 -19.19 -18.78
N ASP A 227 11.33 -18.67 -20.01
CA ASP A 227 12.47 -18.88 -20.91
C ASP A 227 13.79 -18.22 -20.47
N THR A 228 13.85 -17.65 -19.28
CA THR A 228 14.94 -16.79 -18.84
C THR A 228 15.08 -16.83 -17.31
N GLY A 229 16.06 -17.60 -16.83
CA GLY A 229 16.35 -17.82 -15.40
C GLY A 229 16.74 -16.57 -14.58
N ASN A 230 16.47 -15.37 -15.10
CA ASN A 230 16.70 -14.08 -14.45
C ASN A 230 15.54 -13.07 -14.66
N SER A 231 14.37 -13.51 -15.17
CA SER A 231 13.19 -12.65 -15.29
C SER A 231 12.63 -12.34 -13.91
N LEU A 232 12.95 -11.14 -13.42
CA LEU A 232 12.31 -10.62 -12.23
C LEU A 232 10.85 -10.23 -12.48
N GLY A 233 10.37 -10.25 -13.73
CA GLY A 233 8.98 -10.05 -14.14
C GLY A 233 8.41 -8.66 -13.84
N GLY A 234 7.39 -8.27 -14.61
CA GLY A 234 6.65 -7.03 -14.37
C GLY A 234 5.27 -7.03 -14.98
N MET A 235 4.39 -6.16 -14.47
CA MET A 235 3.12 -5.89 -15.11
C MET A 235 2.59 -4.50 -14.82
N ALA A 236 1.70 -4.02 -15.70
CA ALA A 236 0.92 -2.82 -15.48
C ALA A 236 -0.44 -2.90 -16.20
N ILE A 237 -1.46 -2.29 -15.61
CA ILE A 237 -2.82 -2.24 -16.17
C ILE A 237 -3.06 -0.86 -16.78
N SER A 238 -3.65 -0.84 -17.97
CA SER A 238 -4.02 0.35 -18.72
C SER A 238 -5.04 1.25 -17.99
N PRO A 239 -5.05 2.58 -18.26
CA PRO A 239 -5.95 3.53 -17.60
C PRO A 239 -7.43 3.17 -17.62
N ASN A 240 -7.92 2.57 -18.70
CA ASN A 240 -9.33 2.16 -18.85
C ASN A 240 -9.65 0.82 -18.19
N SER A 241 -8.70 0.22 -17.46
CA SER A 241 -8.85 -1.08 -16.79
C SER A 241 -9.12 -2.26 -17.73
N ARG A 242 -8.87 -2.12 -19.04
CA ARG A 242 -9.17 -3.16 -20.03
C ARG A 242 -7.96 -4.00 -20.38
N PHE A 243 -6.83 -3.37 -20.68
CA PHE A 243 -5.62 -4.09 -21.06
C PHE A 243 -4.67 -4.23 -19.88
N VAL A 244 -4.10 -5.41 -19.70
CA VAL A 244 -2.94 -5.64 -18.84
C VAL A 244 -1.75 -5.96 -19.73
N TYR A 245 -0.59 -5.44 -19.35
CA TYR A 245 0.68 -5.70 -20.02
C TYR A 245 1.58 -6.48 -19.08
N THR A 246 2.19 -7.55 -19.59
CA THR A 246 3.23 -8.32 -18.89
C THR A 246 4.58 -8.01 -19.51
N PHE A 247 5.60 -8.06 -18.66
CA PHE A 247 6.98 -7.80 -18.98
C PHE A 247 7.76 -9.01 -18.49
N GLY A 248 7.98 -9.97 -19.40
CA GLY A 248 8.88 -11.09 -19.18
C GLY A 248 10.33 -10.62 -19.27
N TYR A 249 11.26 -11.46 -19.68
CA TYR A 249 12.64 -11.01 -19.93
C TYR A 249 12.82 -10.52 -21.37
N LEU A 250 12.52 -11.37 -22.36
CA LEU A 250 12.64 -11.02 -23.79
C LEU A 250 11.33 -10.57 -24.44
N TYR A 251 10.19 -10.86 -23.82
CA TYR A 251 8.87 -10.68 -24.42
C TYR A 251 8.00 -9.78 -23.54
N SER A 252 7.17 -8.96 -24.20
CA SER A 252 6.07 -8.28 -23.56
C SER A 252 4.76 -8.62 -24.27
N TYR A 253 3.74 -8.96 -23.48
CA TYR A 253 2.42 -9.31 -23.97
C TYR A 253 1.36 -8.35 -23.44
N GLN A 254 0.28 -8.23 -24.19
CA GLN A 254 -0.95 -7.56 -23.81
C GLN A 254 -2.06 -8.61 -23.69
N VAL A 255 -2.92 -8.47 -22.70
CA VAL A 255 -4.14 -9.27 -22.53
C VAL A 255 -5.35 -8.35 -22.39
N ASP A 256 -6.45 -8.68 -23.06
CA ASP A 256 -7.72 -7.94 -23.01
C ASP A 256 -8.62 -8.53 -21.93
N LEU A 257 -8.68 -7.88 -20.76
CA LEU A 257 -9.46 -8.29 -19.59
C LEU A 257 -10.98 -8.28 -19.83
N GLN A 258 -11.44 -7.71 -20.95
CA GLN A 258 -12.85 -7.69 -21.36
C GLN A 258 -13.14 -8.68 -22.50
N ALA A 259 -12.15 -9.45 -22.96
CA ALA A 259 -12.39 -10.50 -23.93
C ALA A 259 -13.23 -11.63 -23.30
N SER A 260 -14.09 -12.25 -24.11
CA SER A 260 -14.85 -13.44 -23.68
C SER A 260 -13.96 -14.64 -23.35
N ASN A 261 -12.77 -14.70 -23.96
CA ASN A 261 -11.72 -15.65 -23.65
C ASN A 261 -10.41 -14.88 -23.47
N LEU A 262 -9.97 -14.76 -22.20
CA LEU A 262 -8.77 -14.01 -21.85
C LEU A 262 -7.50 -14.66 -22.43
N GLN A 263 -7.40 -15.99 -22.38
CA GLN A 263 -6.25 -16.72 -22.93
C GLN A 263 -6.08 -16.48 -24.43
N ALA A 264 -7.18 -16.50 -25.19
CA ALA A 264 -7.15 -16.24 -26.63
C ALA A 264 -6.86 -14.77 -26.99
N SER A 265 -6.86 -13.87 -26.00
CA SER A 265 -6.57 -12.44 -26.21
C SER A 265 -5.10 -12.07 -26.01
N VAL A 266 -4.28 -13.00 -25.49
CA VAL A 266 -2.84 -12.80 -25.29
C VAL A 266 -2.19 -12.46 -26.64
N THR A 267 -1.59 -11.27 -26.71
CA THR A 267 -1.01 -10.71 -27.93
C THR A 267 0.37 -10.17 -27.61
N GLN A 268 1.42 -10.62 -28.30
CA GLN A 268 2.75 -10.04 -28.15
C GLN A 268 2.74 -8.59 -28.64
N VAL A 269 3.33 -7.67 -27.87
CA VAL A 269 3.45 -6.24 -28.22
C VAL A 269 4.89 -5.76 -28.32
N ALA A 270 5.85 -6.52 -27.79
CA ALA A 270 7.28 -6.26 -28.00
C ALA A 270 8.12 -7.53 -27.84
N TYR A 271 9.24 -7.55 -28.55
CA TYR A 271 10.35 -8.48 -28.36
C TYR A 271 11.64 -7.66 -28.21
N TRP A 272 12.51 -8.05 -27.28
CA TRP A 272 13.77 -7.36 -27.02
C TRP A 272 14.62 -7.22 -28.29
N ASP A 273 15.12 -6.02 -28.52
CA ASP A 273 15.79 -5.62 -29.76
C ASP A 273 17.29 -5.94 -29.80
N SER A 274 17.80 -6.74 -28.85
CA SER A 274 19.22 -7.04 -28.67
C SER A 274 20.10 -5.85 -28.26
N THR A 275 19.52 -4.75 -27.76
CA THR A 275 20.28 -3.57 -27.32
C THR A 275 20.93 -3.76 -25.95
N TYR A 276 22.17 -3.29 -25.82
CA TYR A 276 22.93 -3.26 -24.57
C TYR A 276 23.39 -1.84 -24.22
N VAL A 277 23.33 -1.50 -22.93
CA VAL A 277 23.98 -0.29 -22.38
C VAL A 277 25.41 -0.64 -21.99
N ASN A 278 26.37 0.19 -22.43
CA ASN A 278 27.81 0.03 -22.21
C ASN A 278 28.36 -1.35 -22.62
N ASN A 279 27.72 -2.05 -23.57
CA ASN A 279 28.05 -3.42 -23.99
C ASN A 279 28.05 -4.47 -22.85
N VAL A 280 27.39 -4.17 -21.73
CA VAL A 280 27.35 -5.06 -20.55
C VAL A 280 25.91 -5.37 -20.16
N TRP A 281 25.05 -4.35 -20.11
CA TRP A 281 23.72 -4.48 -19.52
C TRP A 281 22.67 -4.63 -20.61
N PRO A 282 22.01 -5.79 -20.76
CA PRO A 282 20.94 -5.93 -21.73
C PRO A 282 19.76 -5.05 -21.32
N THR A 283 19.07 -4.52 -22.32
CA THR A 283 17.89 -3.67 -22.13
C THR A 283 16.59 -4.46 -22.17
N VAL A 284 16.55 -5.52 -21.36
CA VAL A 284 15.43 -6.45 -21.24
C VAL A 284 14.28 -5.87 -20.42
N PHE A 285 13.13 -6.53 -20.45
CA PHE A 285 11.94 -6.03 -19.79
C PHE A 285 11.92 -6.33 -18.28
N GLY A 286 11.15 -5.54 -17.55
CA GLY A 286 11.15 -5.52 -16.10
C GLY A 286 9.87 -4.97 -15.47
N LYS A 287 9.90 -4.67 -14.17
CA LYS A 287 8.75 -4.12 -13.44
C LYS A 287 8.19 -2.87 -14.11
N ALA A 288 6.87 -2.71 -14.12
CA ALA A 288 6.21 -1.59 -14.78
C ALA A 288 5.17 -0.92 -13.89
N ALA A 289 4.82 0.31 -14.24
CA ALA A 289 3.77 1.07 -13.55
C ALA A 289 3.04 2.00 -14.52
N LEU A 290 1.75 2.19 -14.26
CA LEU A 290 0.95 3.22 -14.90
C LEU A 290 1.27 4.59 -14.27
N ALA A 291 1.68 5.55 -15.10
CA ALA A 291 1.95 6.91 -14.66
C ALA A 291 0.72 7.82 -14.78
N PRO A 292 0.70 8.95 -14.04
CA PRO A 292 -0.40 9.92 -14.08
C PRO A 292 -0.72 10.52 -15.46
N ASN A 293 0.24 10.51 -16.38
CA ASN A 293 0.07 10.99 -17.75
C ASN A 293 -0.62 9.96 -18.67
N GLY A 294 -1.07 8.82 -18.12
CA GLY A 294 -1.76 7.77 -18.86
C GLY A 294 -0.86 6.82 -19.62
N LYS A 295 0.48 6.96 -19.52
CA LYS A 295 1.46 6.05 -20.14
C LYS A 295 1.93 5.00 -19.14
N ILE A 296 2.35 3.85 -19.65
CA ILE A 296 3.04 2.84 -18.82
C ILE A 296 4.54 2.98 -19.06
N TYR A 297 5.31 2.92 -17.97
CA TYR A 297 6.76 2.90 -17.99
C TYR A 297 7.25 1.58 -17.40
N ALA A 298 8.21 0.94 -18.06
CA ALA A 298 8.81 -0.30 -17.60
C ALA A 298 10.30 -0.12 -17.30
N ALA A 299 10.68 -0.58 -16.12
CA ALA A 299 12.04 -0.73 -15.63
C ALA A 299 12.82 -1.73 -16.49
N ILE A 300 14.15 -1.62 -16.44
CA ILE A 300 15.09 -2.41 -17.24
C ILE A 300 16.16 -2.96 -16.30
N PRO A 301 16.19 -4.26 -15.97
CA PRO A 301 17.13 -4.85 -15.03
C PRO A 301 18.60 -4.41 -15.20
N GLY A 302 19.30 -4.20 -14.08
CA GLY A 302 20.73 -3.85 -14.07
C GLY A 302 21.01 -2.34 -14.15
N SER A 303 22.26 -1.97 -14.47
CA SER A 303 22.69 -0.57 -14.51
C SER A 303 22.32 0.11 -15.83
N ASN A 304 21.01 0.27 -16.08
CA ASN A 304 20.45 0.85 -17.29
C ASN A 304 20.02 2.32 -17.11
N THR A 305 20.17 3.14 -18.17
CA THR A 305 19.79 4.56 -18.23
C THR A 305 18.47 4.80 -18.96
N TYR A 306 17.65 3.77 -19.17
CA TYR A 306 16.43 3.90 -19.94
C TYR A 306 15.23 3.29 -19.21
N LEU A 307 14.02 3.76 -19.53
CA LEU A 307 12.77 3.03 -19.35
C LEU A 307 12.16 2.74 -20.72
N HIS A 308 11.50 1.59 -20.86
CA HIS A 308 10.59 1.38 -21.99
C HIS A 308 9.28 2.12 -21.72
N VAL A 309 8.55 2.48 -22.77
CA VAL A 309 7.32 3.27 -22.68
C VAL A 309 6.23 2.66 -23.54
N ILE A 310 5.03 2.51 -23.01
CA ILE A 310 3.82 2.27 -23.80
C ILE A 310 3.06 3.59 -23.86
N HIS A 311 2.96 4.19 -25.05
CA HIS A 311 2.38 5.53 -25.20
C HIS A 311 0.86 5.55 -25.14
N ASN A 312 0.18 4.52 -25.65
CA ASN A 312 -1.28 4.43 -25.70
C ASN A 312 -1.79 3.13 -25.04
N PRO A 313 -1.67 2.96 -23.72
CA PRO A 313 -2.01 1.69 -23.06
C PRO A 313 -3.47 1.24 -23.23
N ASN A 314 -4.38 2.13 -23.62
CA ASN A 314 -5.78 1.80 -23.91
C ASN A 314 -5.99 1.22 -25.32
N ALA A 315 -4.96 1.15 -26.16
CA ALA A 315 -5.05 0.69 -27.54
C ALA A 315 -4.56 -0.76 -27.66
N LYS A 316 -5.22 -1.54 -28.53
CA LYS A 316 -4.96 -2.98 -28.72
C LYS A 316 -3.75 -3.22 -29.65
N GLY A 317 -2.93 -4.21 -29.33
CA GLY A 317 -1.78 -4.65 -30.12
C GLY A 317 -0.79 -3.50 -30.38
N ASP A 318 -0.26 -3.45 -31.59
CA ASP A 318 0.72 -2.44 -32.02
C ASP A 318 0.23 -0.99 -31.88
N SER A 319 -1.09 -0.78 -31.83
CA SER A 319 -1.65 0.57 -31.60
C SER A 319 -1.33 1.11 -30.22
N CYS A 320 -0.88 0.28 -29.27
CA CYS A 320 -0.38 0.74 -27.97
C CYS A 320 0.92 1.55 -28.06
N GLN A 321 1.63 1.47 -29.19
CA GLN A 321 2.88 2.18 -29.45
C GLN A 321 3.90 1.89 -28.34
N PHE A 322 4.30 0.62 -28.25
CA PHE A 322 5.41 0.19 -27.38
C PHE A 322 6.72 0.74 -27.97
N GLU A 323 7.40 1.57 -27.20
CA GLU A 323 8.70 2.14 -27.52
C GLU A 323 9.74 1.59 -26.54
N GLN A 324 10.68 0.79 -27.06
CA GLN A 324 11.83 0.40 -26.27
C GLN A 324 12.75 1.61 -26.04
N HIS A 325 13.31 1.74 -24.84
CA HIS A 325 14.21 2.84 -24.46
C HIS A 325 13.61 4.25 -24.58
N GLY A 326 12.28 4.36 -24.62
CA GLY A 326 11.57 5.62 -24.90
C GLY A 326 11.76 6.74 -23.86
N LEU A 327 12.37 6.47 -22.71
CA LEU A 327 12.76 7.50 -21.76
C LEU A 327 14.20 7.34 -21.28
N PHE A 328 15.06 8.31 -21.62
CA PHE A 328 16.41 8.41 -21.08
C PHE A 328 16.41 8.99 -19.65
N LEU A 329 17.09 8.32 -18.74
CA LEU A 329 17.26 8.70 -17.35
C LEU A 329 18.62 9.40 -17.14
N PRO A 330 18.70 10.42 -16.27
CA PRO A 330 19.96 11.12 -16.00
C PRO A 330 20.98 10.28 -15.21
N TYR A 331 20.61 9.08 -14.74
CA TYR A 331 21.44 8.18 -13.94
C TYR A 331 21.22 6.72 -14.38
N SER A 332 22.26 5.88 -14.24
CA SER A 332 22.33 4.51 -14.78
C SER A 332 21.95 3.42 -13.77
N TRP A 333 20.93 3.64 -12.94
CA TRP A 333 20.53 2.68 -11.91
C TRP A 333 19.04 2.38 -11.97
N ASN A 334 18.69 1.44 -12.83
CA ASN A 334 17.35 0.95 -13.03
C ASN A 334 17.31 -0.54 -12.62
N VAL A 335 17.44 -0.86 -11.35
CA VAL A 335 17.69 -2.24 -10.84
C VAL A 335 16.46 -3.17 -10.87
N ASN A 336 15.73 -3.15 -11.99
CA ASN A 336 14.43 -3.80 -12.16
C ASN A 336 13.45 -3.40 -11.05
N ASP A 337 13.32 -2.10 -10.84
CA ASP A 337 12.33 -1.61 -9.89
C ASP A 337 11.71 -0.32 -10.34
N ILE A 338 10.47 -0.14 -9.96
CA ILE A 338 9.70 1.06 -10.20
C ILE A 338 8.94 1.37 -8.93
N VAL A 339 8.68 2.66 -8.71
CA VAL A 339 7.98 3.10 -7.51
C VAL A 339 6.63 2.39 -7.39
N ASN A 340 6.40 1.81 -6.22
CA ASN A 340 5.13 1.20 -5.87
C ASN A 340 4.11 2.28 -5.47
N PHE A 341 3.29 2.70 -6.42
CA PHE A 341 2.20 3.64 -6.18
C PHE A 341 0.84 2.99 -6.36
N PRO A 342 0.01 2.91 -5.30
CA PRO A 342 -1.38 2.53 -5.45
C PRO A 342 -2.14 3.69 -6.10
N ASN A 343 -3.34 3.43 -6.61
CA ASN A 343 -4.13 4.46 -7.26
C ASN A 343 -4.73 5.46 -6.25
N PHE A 344 -3.96 6.47 -5.85
CA PHE A 344 -4.42 7.57 -4.98
C PHE A 344 -5.59 8.36 -5.58
N ARG A 345 -5.83 8.29 -6.90
CA ARG A 345 -6.95 9.01 -7.54
C ARG A 345 -8.24 8.20 -7.54
N LEU A 346 -8.21 6.94 -7.07
CA LEU A 346 -9.40 6.12 -6.94
C LEU A 346 -10.26 6.67 -5.79
N GLY A 347 -11.37 7.30 -6.13
CA GLY A 347 -12.35 7.85 -5.19
C GLY A 347 -13.39 6.84 -4.76
N LYS A 348 -14.42 7.31 -4.04
CA LYS A 348 -15.52 6.47 -3.58
C LYS A 348 -16.34 5.86 -4.72
N LYS A 349 -16.86 4.65 -4.51
CA LYS A 349 -17.79 3.97 -5.42
C LYS A 349 -19.22 4.45 -5.11
N LEU A 350 -19.70 5.40 -5.91
CA LEU A 350 -21.03 6.01 -5.76
C LEU A 350 -22.13 4.95 -5.81
N GLY A 351 -23.08 5.04 -4.87
CA GLY A 351 -24.23 4.12 -4.83
C GLY A 351 -23.90 2.69 -4.38
N SER A 352 -22.67 2.43 -3.93
CA SER A 352 -22.31 1.15 -3.31
C SER A 352 -22.82 1.05 -1.88
N ALA A 353 -22.91 -0.18 -1.36
CA ALA A 353 -23.26 -0.43 0.04
C ALA A 353 -22.30 0.22 1.05
N CYS A 354 -21.11 0.64 0.60
CA CYS A 354 -20.07 1.26 1.41
C CYS A 354 -19.89 2.75 1.11
N ASP A 355 -20.85 3.38 0.41
CA ASP A 355 -20.97 4.83 0.28
C ASP A 355 -21.46 5.45 1.61
N THR A 356 -20.79 5.10 2.70
CA THR A 356 -21.13 5.50 4.08
C THR A 356 -20.40 6.78 4.49
N VAL A 357 -19.42 7.22 3.71
CA VAL A 357 -18.74 8.50 3.87
C VAL A 357 -19.50 9.55 3.06
N TYR A 358 -20.42 10.24 3.74
CA TYR A 358 -21.18 11.36 3.16
C TYR A 358 -20.24 12.52 2.82
N THR A 359 -19.75 12.57 1.58
CA THR A 359 -19.18 13.78 0.97
C THR A 359 -20.32 14.72 0.59
N GLY A 360 -20.84 15.43 1.59
CA GLY A 360 -22.05 16.21 1.45
C GLY A 360 -22.36 17.07 2.67
N VAL A 361 -21.34 17.50 3.40
CA VAL A 361 -21.40 18.67 4.27
C VAL A 361 -20.17 19.48 3.93
N LYS A 362 -20.38 20.75 3.59
CA LYS A 362 -19.34 21.79 3.58
C LYS A 362 -18.42 21.51 4.76
N GLU A 363 -17.12 21.33 4.51
CA GLU A 363 -16.13 21.43 5.58
C GLU A 363 -16.35 22.79 6.25
N THR A 364 -17.11 22.78 7.33
CA THR A 364 -16.74 23.62 8.45
C THR A 364 -15.64 22.79 9.06
N SER A 365 -14.40 23.22 8.87
CA SER A 365 -13.27 22.81 9.68
C SER A 365 -13.71 22.81 11.14
N VAL A 366 -14.10 21.65 11.67
CA VAL A 366 -14.16 21.44 13.11
C VAL A 366 -12.84 20.73 13.39
N GLY A 367 -11.85 21.54 13.74
CA GLY A 367 -10.60 21.03 14.30
C GLY A 367 -10.90 20.01 15.39
N MET A 368 -10.05 19.00 15.48
CA MET A 368 -10.01 18.14 16.66
C MET A 368 -9.67 19.00 17.88
N ASP A 369 -10.73 19.44 18.56
CA ASP A 369 -10.66 20.30 19.73
C ASP A 369 -10.98 19.53 21.02
N ILE A 370 -10.68 18.22 21.08
CA ILE A 370 -10.99 17.39 22.25
C ILE A 370 -9.80 16.52 22.67
N GLN A 371 -9.41 16.63 23.95
CA GLN A 371 -8.40 15.79 24.59
C GLN A 371 -9.05 14.87 25.63
N VAL A 372 -8.65 13.60 25.68
CA VAL A 372 -9.21 12.59 26.58
C VAL A 372 -8.09 11.98 27.42
N PHE A 373 -8.09 12.21 28.73
CA PHE A 373 -7.01 11.75 29.61
C PHE A 373 -7.47 11.57 31.07
N PRO A 374 -6.86 10.65 31.84
CA PRO A 374 -5.95 9.61 31.37
C PRO A 374 -6.70 8.57 30.52
N ASN A 375 -6.03 7.99 29.53
CA ASN A 375 -6.55 6.90 28.71
C ASN A 375 -5.42 5.91 28.40
N PRO A 376 -5.31 4.76 29.09
CA PRO A 376 -6.34 4.15 29.96
C PRO A 376 -6.64 4.89 31.28
N ALA A 377 -7.89 4.83 31.72
CA ALA A 377 -8.42 5.44 32.94
C ALA A 377 -8.59 4.41 34.06
N PHE A 378 -8.31 4.83 35.30
CA PHE A 378 -8.50 4.01 36.50
C PHE A 378 -9.75 4.43 37.28
N SER A 379 -9.76 5.62 37.89
CA SER A 379 -10.93 6.12 38.64
C SER A 379 -11.84 7.00 37.80
N HIS A 380 -11.25 7.92 37.02
CA HIS A 380 -11.99 8.88 36.19
C HIS A 380 -11.27 9.12 34.85
N VAL A 381 -12.01 9.67 33.89
CA VAL A 381 -11.49 10.21 32.63
C VAL A 381 -11.95 11.66 32.48
N ASN A 382 -11.07 12.53 31.99
CA ASN A 382 -11.37 13.91 31.64
C ASN A 382 -11.44 14.07 30.13
N ILE A 383 -12.44 14.81 29.67
CA ILE A 383 -12.65 15.20 28.29
C ILE A 383 -12.58 16.73 28.23
N SER A 384 -11.47 17.27 27.74
CA SER A 384 -11.24 18.71 27.62
C SER A 384 -11.60 19.20 26.21
N LEU A 385 -12.23 20.35 26.11
CA LEU A 385 -12.64 21.01 24.86
C LEU A 385 -11.88 22.34 24.70
N LEU A 386 -11.57 22.78 23.46
CA LEU A 386 -10.93 24.08 23.24
C LEU A 386 -11.86 25.30 23.44
N ALA A 387 -13.18 25.08 23.41
CA ALA A 387 -14.17 26.13 23.62
C ALA A 387 -15.28 25.67 24.59
N PRO A 388 -15.79 26.56 25.47
CA PRO A 388 -16.82 26.19 26.42
C PRO A 388 -18.08 25.73 25.68
N ALA A 389 -18.64 24.60 26.09
CA ALA A 389 -19.82 24.04 25.47
C ALA A 389 -20.78 23.52 26.54
N GLN A 390 -22.06 23.42 26.17
CA GLN A 390 -23.07 22.75 26.98
C GLN A 390 -23.84 21.74 26.16
N GLY A 391 -24.21 20.63 26.78
CA GLY A 391 -24.93 19.56 26.10
C GLY A 391 -25.14 18.31 26.94
N GLN A 392 -25.47 17.22 26.26
CA GLN A 392 -25.67 15.89 26.84
C GLN A 392 -24.51 14.96 26.49
N TRP A 393 -24.05 14.17 27.44
CA TRP A 393 -23.06 13.14 27.20
C TRP A 393 -23.60 11.75 27.49
N SER A 394 -23.03 10.73 26.85
CA SER A 394 -23.28 9.32 27.16
C SER A 394 -22.03 8.50 27.00
N LEU A 395 -21.90 7.45 27.81
CA LEU A 395 -20.87 6.43 27.74
C LEU A 395 -21.54 5.07 27.45
N THR A 396 -21.03 4.32 26.49
CA THR A 396 -21.52 2.99 26.10
C THR A 396 -20.41 1.95 26.17
N ASP A 397 -20.76 0.69 26.46
CA ASP A 397 -19.83 -0.43 26.32
C ASP A 397 -19.70 -0.89 24.84
N VAL A 398 -18.86 -1.89 24.59
CA VAL A 398 -18.61 -2.46 23.25
C VAL A 398 -19.83 -3.09 22.59
N SER A 399 -20.87 -3.44 23.36
CA SER A 399 -22.13 -3.95 22.82
C SER A 399 -23.09 -2.84 22.39
N GLY A 400 -22.71 -1.57 22.61
CA GLY A 400 -23.56 -0.40 22.39
C GLY A 400 -24.53 -0.13 23.54
N LYS A 401 -24.47 -0.89 24.64
CA LYS A 401 -25.29 -0.65 25.82
C LYS A 401 -24.77 0.59 26.55
N ARG A 402 -25.68 1.54 26.80
CA ARG A 402 -25.37 2.74 27.58
C ARG A 402 -25.11 2.39 29.04
N VAL A 403 -23.93 2.73 29.53
CA VAL A 403 -23.49 2.48 30.90
C VAL A 403 -23.61 3.73 31.79
N GLN A 404 -23.42 4.93 31.23
CA GLN A 404 -23.60 6.20 31.93
C GLN A 404 -24.07 7.30 30.95
N ALA A 405 -24.64 8.37 31.48
CA ALA A 405 -24.98 9.58 30.74
C ALA A 405 -25.23 10.76 31.68
N GLY A 406 -25.20 11.98 31.13
CA GLY A 406 -25.51 13.18 31.88
C GLY A 406 -25.52 14.42 31.00
N THR A 407 -25.44 15.58 31.64
CA THR A 407 -25.22 16.87 30.98
C THR A 407 -23.87 17.43 31.37
N TRP A 408 -23.27 18.24 30.51
CA TRP A 408 -22.05 18.98 30.85
C TRP A 408 -22.20 20.45 30.42
N GLU A 409 -21.48 21.33 31.10
CA GLU A 409 -21.31 22.72 30.75
C GLU A 409 -19.88 23.15 31.09
N GLY A 410 -19.19 23.80 30.15
CA GLY A 410 -17.84 24.30 30.32
C GLY A 410 -16.82 23.72 29.35
N LEU A 411 -15.54 23.85 29.71
CA LEU A 411 -14.38 23.44 28.92
C LEU A 411 -13.91 22.01 29.20
N SER A 412 -14.44 21.35 30.24
CA SER A 412 -14.08 19.99 30.57
C SER A 412 -15.28 19.21 31.10
N LEU A 413 -15.25 17.90 30.88
CA LEU A 413 -16.17 16.93 31.46
C LEU A 413 -15.35 15.82 32.12
N GLN A 414 -15.55 15.60 33.41
CA GLN A 414 -15.00 14.46 34.12
C GLN A 414 -16.07 13.35 34.21
N ILE A 415 -15.70 12.13 33.86
CA ILE A 415 -16.56 10.95 33.95
C ILE A 415 -15.92 9.96 34.91
N GLU A 416 -16.63 9.62 35.98
CA GLU A 416 -16.22 8.59 36.94
C GLU A 416 -16.39 7.20 36.32
N VAL A 417 -15.27 6.49 36.16
CA VAL A 417 -15.25 5.16 35.56
C VAL A 417 -14.96 4.07 36.57
N GLU A 418 -14.62 4.36 37.84
CA GLU A 418 -14.17 3.39 38.86
C GLU A 418 -15.11 2.18 39.05
N SER A 419 -16.42 2.38 38.92
CA SER A 419 -17.42 1.30 39.05
C SER A 419 -17.54 0.40 37.81
N LEU A 420 -16.90 0.75 36.70
CA LEU A 420 -16.99 0.01 35.44
C LEU A 420 -15.99 -1.16 35.40
N PRO A 421 -16.30 -2.32 34.81
CA PRO A 421 -15.30 -3.36 34.55
C PRO A 421 -14.18 -2.87 33.64
N SER A 422 -12.99 -3.48 33.75
CA SER A 422 -11.92 -3.28 32.75
C SER A 422 -12.44 -3.58 31.34
N GLY A 423 -12.18 -2.70 30.39
CA GLY A 423 -12.71 -2.83 29.04
C GLY A 423 -12.69 -1.54 28.24
N LEU A 424 -13.18 -1.62 27.00
CA LEU A 424 -13.29 -0.47 26.10
C LEU A 424 -14.70 0.12 26.18
N TYR A 425 -14.79 1.44 26.26
CA TYR A 425 -16.01 2.22 26.29
C TYR A 425 -15.97 3.33 25.26
N PHE A 426 -17.14 3.79 24.81
CA PHE A 426 -17.27 4.87 23.84
C PHE A 426 -18.07 6.01 24.44
N PHE A 427 -17.55 7.24 24.39
CA PHE A 427 -18.29 8.42 24.81
C PHE A 427 -18.86 9.17 23.62
N GLN A 428 -19.95 9.88 23.86
CA GLN A 428 -20.58 10.80 22.92
C GLN A 428 -20.93 12.09 23.65
N LEU A 429 -20.61 13.26 23.08
CA LEU A 429 -21.00 14.59 23.54
C LEU A 429 -21.91 15.23 22.49
N ARG A 430 -23.17 15.48 22.83
CA ARG A 430 -24.15 16.16 21.99
C ARG A 430 -24.39 17.58 22.50
N ARG A 431 -23.83 18.57 21.81
CA ARG A 431 -24.01 19.99 22.15
C ARG A 431 -25.44 20.44 21.81
N LYS A 432 -25.93 21.49 22.50
CA LYS A 432 -27.25 22.09 22.23
C LYS A 432 -27.43 22.60 20.80
N ASN A 433 -26.34 22.99 20.12
CA ASN A 433 -26.35 23.44 18.73
C ASN A 433 -26.46 22.27 17.71
N GLY A 434 -26.58 21.03 18.17
CA GLY A 434 -26.71 19.84 17.34
C GLY A 434 -25.39 19.15 16.97
N SER A 435 -24.23 19.76 17.24
CA SER A 435 -22.94 19.11 16.96
C SER A 435 -22.68 17.95 17.92
N VAL A 436 -22.13 16.86 17.38
CA VAL A 436 -21.83 15.63 18.12
C VAL A 436 -20.33 15.37 18.08
N TYR A 437 -19.74 15.06 19.22
CA TYR A 437 -18.38 14.53 19.33
C TYR A 437 -18.43 13.11 19.90
N ALA A 438 -17.49 12.26 19.51
CA ALA A 438 -17.39 10.90 20.04
C ALA A 438 -15.92 10.46 20.12
N GLY A 439 -15.64 9.49 20.98
CA GLY A 439 -14.30 8.92 21.14
C GLY A 439 -14.30 7.69 22.04
N LYS A 440 -13.11 7.12 22.30
CA LYS A 440 -12.92 5.89 23.08
C LYS A 440 -12.23 6.14 24.42
N VAL A 441 -12.63 5.38 25.44
CA VAL A 441 -12.03 5.34 26.78
C VAL A 441 -11.73 3.88 27.12
N ALA A 442 -10.46 3.57 27.37
CA ALA A 442 -10.05 2.29 27.94
C ALA A 442 -10.06 2.39 29.46
N VAL A 443 -10.74 1.47 30.15
CA VAL A 443 -10.77 1.40 31.61
C VAL A 443 -9.93 0.22 32.07
N GLN A 444 -9.07 0.43 33.06
CA GLN A 444 -8.21 -0.60 33.65
C GLN A 444 -8.39 -0.66 35.16
N ARG A 445 -8.65 -1.86 35.69
CA ARG A 445 -8.60 -2.15 37.14
C ARG A 445 -7.20 -2.62 37.51
N LYS A 446 -6.66 -2.11 38.62
CA LYS A 446 -5.48 -2.72 39.23
C LYS A 446 -5.89 -4.11 39.74
N GLN A 447 -5.14 -5.14 39.35
CA GLN A 447 -5.27 -6.48 39.92
C GLN A 447 -4.87 -6.49 41.38
#